data_AF-G1UY83-F1
#
_entry.id   AF-G1UY83-F1
#
_cell.length_a   1.000
_cell.length_b   1.000
_cell.length_c   1.000
_cell.angle_alpha   90.00
_cell.angle_beta   90.00
_cell.angle_gamma   90.00
#
_symmetry.space_group_name_H-M   'P 1'
#
loop_
_entity.id
_entity.type
_entity.pdbx_description
1 polymer ?
#
loop_
_entity_poly.entity_id
_entity_poly.type
_entity_poly.pdbx_seq_one_letter_code
_entity_poly.pdbx_strand_id
1 'polypeptide(L)'
;MAAALAGKMNIGEVEAATLPDGGKAIVSNIPSNVTVAFDVYPEGVVSHSQEVLDTETGKIVSTLHASRVGGFSWACPWVDGGRGKPTRLSGFSGFDYVLNPGFSSNRGYILEGAADTARQGQMILECLAATVKDDRKAEEYLAGWKLDTQARLAALEDAIFESTARQAELTERLRRSEETASTSKAQCESAILEAAAQKERLEGLIDALASSFPASSRKMCSTR
;
A
#
# COMPACT_ATOMS: atom_id res chain seq x y z
N MET A 1 -1.88 19.09 -6.56
CA MET A 1 -1.87 18.85 -8.04
C MET A 1 -0.46 18.97 -8.64
N ALA A 2 0.26 20.08 -8.45
CA ALA A 2 1.61 20.26 -8.98
C ALA A 2 2.60 19.22 -8.45
N ALA A 3 2.50 18.85 -7.17
CA ALA A 3 3.42 17.92 -6.48
C ALA A 3 3.58 16.56 -7.19
N ALA A 4 2.47 16.01 -7.66
CA ALA A 4 2.45 14.72 -8.34
C ALA A 4 3.06 14.81 -9.75
N LEU A 5 2.78 15.88 -10.50
CA LEU A 5 3.34 16.10 -11.83
C LEU A 5 4.84 16.41 -11.81
N ALA A 6 5.34 17.12 -10.78
CA ALA A 6 6.77 17.43 -10.66
C ALA A 6 7.58 16.33 -9.96
N GLY A 7 6.93 15.26 -9.46
CA GLY A 7 7.59 14.18 -8.73
C GLY A 7 8.24 14.61 -7.41
N LYS A 8 7.84 15.76 -6.84
CA LYS A 8 8.41 16.31 -5.61
C LYS A 8 7.38 17.15 -4.85
N MET A 9 7.48 17.15 -3.52
CA MET A 9 6.54 17.85 -2.66
C MET A 9 6.77 19.37 -2.60
N ASN A 10 8.02 19.82 -2.78
CA ASN A 10 8.38 21.24 -2.75
C ASN A 10 8.58 21.77 -4.17
N ILE A 11 7.58 22.49 -4.67
CA ILE A 11 7.57 23.10 -6.01
C ILE A 11 7.52 24.61 -5.85
N GLY A 12 8.31 25.32 -6.64
CA GLY A 12 8.20 26.78 -6.74
C GLY A 12 6.84 27.20 -7.31
N GLU A 13 6.50 28.49 -7.19
CA GLU A 13 5.25 29.02 -7.75
C GLU A 13 5.14 28.86 -9.27
N VAL A 14 6.27 28.76 -9.97
CA VAL A 14 6.36 28.45 -11.40
C VAL A 14 7.52 27.49 -11.60
N GLU A 15 7.23 26.30 -12.11
CA GLU A 15 8.26 25.30 -12.34
C GLU A 15 8.00 24.47 -13.60
N ALA A 16 9.07 24.08 -14.31
CA ALA A 16 8.94 23.17 -15.44
C ALA A 16 8.77 21.73 -14.92
N ALA A 17 7.62 21.12 -15.16
CA ALA A 17 7.39 19.69 -14.95
C ALA A 17 7.54 18.92 -16.27
N THR A 18 8.11 17.72 -16.17
CA THR A 18 8.17 16.79 -17.30
C THR A 18 6.88 15.97 -17.31
N LEU A 19 6.12 16.06 -18.39
CA LEU A 19 4.92 15.27 -18.61
C LEU A 19 5.29 13.79 -18.90
N PRO A 20 4.36 12.83 -18.73
CA PRO A 20 4.62 11.41 -18.99
C PRO A 20 5.07 11.09 -20.43
N ASP A 21 4.76 11.95 -21.39
CA ASP A 21 5.17 11.82 -22.80
C ASP A 21 6.57 12.40 -23.10
N GLY A 22 7.26 12.91 -22.08
CA GLY A 22 8.56 13.58 -22.21
C GLY A 22 8.47 15.06 -22.56
N GLY A 23 7.27 15.61 -22.75
CA GLY A 23 7.04 17.04 -22.94
C GLY A 23 7.38 17.84 -21.68
N LYS A 24 7.73 19.12 -21.85
CA LYS A 24 7.92 20.06 -20.73
C LYS A 24 6.71 20.97 -20.62
N ALA A 25 6.06 20.97 -19.46
CA ALA A 25 4.98 21.90 -19.13
C ALA A 25 5.45 22.86 -18.04
N ILE A 26 5.13 24.15 -18.17
CA ILE A 26 5.26 25.07 -17.04
C ILE A 26 4.05 24.88 -16.14
N VAL A 27 4.30 24.39 -14.94
CA VAL A 27 3.32 24.23 -13.88
C VAL A 27 3.40 25.46 -13.00
N SER A 28 2.35 26.28 -13.03
CA SER A 28 2.18 27.34 -12.05
C SER A 28 1.47 26.77 -10.82
N ASN A 29 2.15 26.80 -9.68
CA ASN A 29 1.65 26.35 -8.40
C ASN A 29 1.19 27.54 -7.56
N ILE A 30 0.16 28.26 -8.05
CA ILE A 30 -0.48 29.33 -7.27
C ILE A 30 -1.29 28.68 -6.14
N PRO A 31 -0.94 28.91 -4.86
CA PRO A 31 -1.60 28.24 -3.76
C PRO A 31 -3.08 28.64 -3.67
N SER A 32 -3.95 27.66 -3.48
CA SER A 32 -5.38 27.88 -3.25
C SER A 32 -5.71 28.05 -1.77
N ASN A 33 -4.94 27.43 -0.89
CA ASN A 33 -5.21 27.38 0.53
C ASN A 33 -3.93 27.18 1.35
N VAL A 34 -4.00 27.51 2.63
CA VAL A 34 -2.97 27.22 3.64
C VAL A 34 -3.61 26.42 4.76
N THR A 35 -2.93 25.37 5.21
CA THR A 35 -3.32 24.64 6.41
C THR A 35 -2.93 25.44 7.65
N VAL A 36 -3.91 25.79 8.48
CA VAL A 36 -3.70 26.61 9.69
C VAL A 36 -3.79 25.81 10.99
N ALA A 37 -4.45 24.66 10.98
CA ALA A 37 -4.49 23.74 12.11
C ALA A 37 -4.70 22.30 11.64
N PHE A 38 -4.18 21.34 12.41
CA PHE A 38 -4.30 19.91 12.18
C PHE A 38 -4.14 19.16 13.51
N ASP A 39 -5.09 18.27 13.80
CA ASP A 39 -5.11 17.44 15.00
C ASP A 39 -5.54 16.01 14.65
N VAL A 40 -4.97 15.05 15.39
CA VAL A 40 -5.31 13.63 15.29
C VAL A 40 -5.79 13.15 16.66
N TYR A 41 -7.03 12.69 16.71
CA TYR A 41 -7.64 12.20 17.94
C TYR A 41 -7.33 10.69 18.14
N PRO A 42 -7.35 10.19 19.39
CA PRO A 42 -7.03 8.79 19.70
C PRO A 42 -7.84 7.73 18.94
N GLU A 43 -9.08 8.07 18.57
CA GLU A 43 -9.99 7.25 17.77
C GLU A 43 -9.62 7.17 16.27
N GLY A 44 -8.56 7.85 15.84
CA GLY A 44 -8.12 7.90 14.44
C GLY A 44 -8.88 8.92 13.59
N VAL A 45 -9.69 9.78 14.22
CA VAL A 45 -10.31 10.92 13.55
C VAL A 45 -9.26 12.02 13.37
N VAL A 46 -9.27 12.65 12.20
CA VAL A 46 -8.38 13.77 11.87
C VAL A 46 -9.21 15.02 11.66
N SER A 47 -8.91 16.10 12.37
CA SER A 47 -9.46 17.43 12.09
C SER A 47 -8.40 18.34 11.50
N HIS A 48 -8.80 19.18 10.56
CA HIS A 48 -7.91 20.18 9.97
C HIS A 48 -8.70 21.47 9.69
N SER A 49 -7.99 22.59 9.71
CA SER A 49 -8.54 23.90 9.32
C SER A 49 -7.71 24.45 8.17
N GLN A 50 -8.39 25.02 7.17
CA GLN A 50 -7.78 25.58 5.97
C GLN A 50 -8.22 27.02 5.81
N GLU A 51 -7.28 27.91 5.56
CA GLU A 51 -7.55 29.25 5.05
C GLU A 51 -7.51 29.19 3.52
N VAL A 52 -8.62 29.52 2.87
CA VAL A 52 -8.68 29.62 1.40
C VAL A 52 -8.26 31.02 1.00
N LEU A 53 -7.26 31.11 0.12
CA LEU A 53 -6.62 32.37 -0.27
C LEU A 53 -7.46 33.12 -1.31
N ASP A 54 -7.33 34.46 -1.37
CA ASP A 54 -7.91 35.28 -2.45
C ASP A 54 -7.06 35.24 -3.73
N THR A 55 -6.79 34.02 -4.21
CA THR A 55 -6.14 33.74 -5.49
C THR A 55 -7.18 33.20 -6.48
N GLU A 56 -6.84 33.14 -7.77
CA GLU A 56 -7.72 32.48 -8.75
C GLU A 56 -7.99 31.02 -8.38
N THR A 57 -6.95 30.30 -7.95
CA THR A 57 -7.06 28.90 -7.49
C THR A 57 -7.84 28.77 -6.20
N GLY A 58 -7.73 29.74 -5.27
CA GLY A 58 -8.55 29.79 -4.06
C GLY A 58 -10.03 30.08 -4.33
N LYS A 59 -10.34 30.92 -5.31
CA LYS A 59 -11.71 31.13 -5.81
C LYS A 59 -12.29 29.85 -6.41
N ILE A 60 -11.51 29.14 -7.22
CA ILE A 60 -11.91 27.84 -7.78
C ILE A 60 -12.23 26.85 -6.66
N VAL A 61 -11.35 26.71 -5.67
CA VAL A 61 -11.57 25.83 -4.51
C VAL A 61 -12.82 26.23 -3.73
N SER A 62 -13.04 27.53 -3.51
CA SER A 62 -14.23 28.03 -2.82
C SER A 62 -15.53 27.63 -3.54
N THR A 63 -15.59 27.82 -4.86
CA THR A 63 -16.76 27.44 -5.67
C THR A 63 -16.99 25.94 -5.64
N LEU A 64 -15.93 25.13 -5.84
CA LEU A 64 -16.05 23.66 -5.82
C LEU A 64 -16.48 23.16 -4.44
N HIS A 65 -15.94 23.73 -3.37
CA HIS A 65 -16.30 23.38 -2.01
C HIS A 65 -17.77 23.67 -1.72
N ALA A 66 -18.25 24.87 -2.08
CA ALA A 66 -19.65 25.25 -1.96
C ALA A 66 -20.58 24.33 -2.76
N SER A 67 -20.15 23.90 -3.95
CA SER A 67 -20.89 22.97 -4.81
C SER A 67 -20.78 21.50 -4.41
N ARG A 68 -20.10 21.17 -3.30
CA ARG A 68 -19.84 19.78 -2.84
C ARG A 68 -19.11 18.93 -3.88
N VAL A 69 -18.26 19.56 -4.69
CA VAL A 69 -17.43 18.91 -5.70
C VAL A 69 -16.01 18.75 -5.15
N GLY A 70 -15.60 17.50 -4.92
CA GLY A 70 -14.30 17.19 -4.34
C GLY A 70 -14.18 17.57 -2.86
N GLY A 71 -12.96 17.62 -2.35
CA GLY A 71 -12.69 17.97 -0.96
C GLY A 71 -11.19 17.96 -0.65
N PHE A 72 -10.85 18.07 0.63
CA PHE A 72 -9.46 18.05 1.05
C PHE A 72 -8.92 16.62 1.19
N SER A 73 -7.65 16.45 0.86
CA SER A 73 -6.86 15.27 1.15
C SER A 73 -5.50 15.69 1.67
N TRP A 74 -4.95 14.93 2.61
CA TRP A 74 -3.63 15.20 3.15
C TRP A 74 -2.53 14.98 2.11
N ALA A 75 -1.49 15.79 2.18
CA ALA A 75 -0.30 15.67 1.37
C ALA A 75 0.84 15.23 2.29
N CYS A 76 1.04 13.93 2.43
CA CYS A 76 2.10 13.38 3.28
C CYS A 76 3.08 12.58 2.41
N PRO A 77 4.36 12.98 2.30
CA PRO A 77 5.36 12.09 1.73
C PRO A 77 5.48 10.85 2.63
N TRP A 78 5.80 9.73 2.00
CA TRP A 78 6.02 8.47 2.70
C TRP A 78 7.35 7.86 2.31
N VAL A 79 7.87 7.02 3.19
CA VAL A 79 8.98 6.11 2.91
C VAL A 79 8.41 4.70 3.04
N ASP A 80 8.57 3.92 1.98
CA ASP A 80 8.23 2.51 2.02
C ASP A 80 9.07 1.82 3.10
N GLY A 81 8.39 1.12 4.01
CA GLY A 81 9.04 0.35 5.06
C GLY A 81 9.78 -0.88 4.52
N GLY A 82 9.49 -1.29 3.28
CA GLY A 82 9.95 -2.54 2.70
C GLY A 82 9.20 -3.76 3.25
N ARG A 83 9.64 -4.96 2.90
CA ARG A 83 8.93 -6.21 3.25
C ARG A 83 8.64 -6.32 4.75
N GLY A 84 7.35 -6.42 5.08
CA GLY A 84 6.86 -6.71 6.42
C GLY A 84 6.92 -5.54 7.41
N LYS A 85 7.25 -4.33 6.96
CA LYS A 85 7.27 -3.13 7.79
C LYS A 85 6.20 -2.15 7.30
N PRO A 86 5.50 -1.46 8.21
CA PRO A 86 4.53 -0.45 7.80
C PRO A 86 5.24 0.69 7.06
N THR A 87 4.59 1.18 6.01
CA THR A 87 4.93 2.46 5.38
C THR A 87 4.91 3.55 6.42
N ARG A 88 5.97 4.37 6.46
CA ARG A 88 6.09 5.45 7.43
C ARG A 88 5.88 6.77 6.73
N LEU A 89 5.07 7.64 7.32
CA LEU A 89 5.02 9.03 6.90
C LEU A 89 6.38 9.66 7.18
N SER A 90 6.97 10.29 6.16
CA SER A 90 8.27 10.96 6.26
C SER A 90 8.13 12.47 6.43
N GLY A 91 6.90 12.98 6.36
CA GLY A 91 6.59 14.37 6.61
C GLY A 91 5.11 14.67 6.46
N PHE A 92 4.80 15.95 6.57
CA PHE A 92 3.48 16.52 6.35
C PHE A 92 3.65 17.80 5.55
N SER A 93 2.97 17.88 4.41
CA SER A 93 3.05 19.01 3.46
C SER A 93 1.72 19.78 3.38
N GLY A 94 0.78 19.53 4.30
CA GLY A 94 -0.51 20.21 4.33
C GLY A 94 -1.63 19.39 3.70
N PHE A 95 -2.61 20.10 3.14
CA PHE A 95 -3.78 19.52 2.51
C PHE A 95 -4.02 20.15 1.13
N ASP A 96 -4.18 19.27 0.13
CA ASP A 96 -4.57 19.65 -1.22
C ASP A 96 -6.10 19.53 -1.38
N TYR A 97 -6.70 20.43 -2.14
CA TYR A 97 -8.07 20.24 -2.64
C TYR A 97 -8.05 19.33 -3.87
N VAL A 98 -8.77 18.22 -3.81
CA VAL A 98 -8.77 17.17 -4.84
C VAL A 98 -10.19 16.74 -5.19
N LEU A 99 -10.38 16.19 -6.39
CA LEU A 99 -11.68 15.72 -6.86
C LEU A 99 -12.12 14.41 -6.19
N ASN A 100 -11.18 13.59 -5.73
CA ASN A 100 -11.46 12.37 -4.96
C ASN A 100 -10.79 12.45 -3.57
N PRO A 101 -11.45 13.08 -2.58
CA PRO A 101 -10.86 13.33 -1.27
C PRO A 101 -10.81 12.07 -0.39
N GLY A 102 -9.77 11.98 0.44
CA GLY A 102 -9.66 11.00 1.51
C GLY A 102 -10.55 11.31 2.74
N PHE A 103 -11.04 12.55 2.86
CA PHE A 103 -11.91 13.00 3.94
C PHE A 103 -13.38 13.02 3.50
N SER A 104 -14.30 12.67 4.41
CA SER A 104 -15.72 12.50 4.12
C SER A 104 -16.57 13.77 4.28
N SER A 105 -16.06 14.79 4.95
CA SER A 105 -16.83 15.98 5.38
C SER A 105 -17.34 16.86 4.23
N ASN A 106 -16.68 16.83 3.07
CA ASN A 106 -17.11 17.56 1.87
C ASN A 106 -17.41 16.66 0.68
N ARG A 107 -17.79 15.41 0.90
CA ARG A 107 -18.13 14.50 -0.19
C ARG A 107 -19.58 14.72 -0.62
N GLY A 108 -19.80 15.37 -1.76
CA GLY A 108 -21.05 15.20 -2.49
C GLY A 108 -21.14 13.73 -2.93
N TYR A 109 -22.11 12.97 -2.43
CA TYR A 109 -22.30 11.58 -2.86
C TYR A 109 -22.44 11.53 -4.39
N ILE A 110 -21.47 10.93 -5.07
CA ILE A 110 -21.57 10.56 -6.48
C ILE A 110 -21.01 9.14 -6.57
N LEU A 111 -21.87 8.22 -6.99
CA LEU A 111 -21.56 6.80 -7.10
C LEU A 111 -20.62 6.62 -8.30
N GLU A 112 -19.53 5.87 -8.14
CA GLU A 112 -18.52 5.61 -9.17
C GLU A 112 -19.05 4.67 -10.28
N GLY A 113 -20.13 5.05 -10.97
CA GLY A 113 -20.57 4.42 -12.20
C GLY A 113 -20.03 5.16 -13.43
N ALA A 114 -19.70 4.45 -14.51
CA ALA A 114 -19.16 5.05 -15.74
C ALA A 114 -20.06 6.14 -16.37
N ALA A 115 -21.38 6.07 -16.16
CA ALA A 115 -22.33 7.12 -16.56
C ALA A 115 -22.25 8.38 -15.68
N ASP A 116 -21.82 8.24 -14.42
CA ASP A 116 -21.69 9.33 -13.47
C ASP A 116 -20.41 10.14 -13.72
N THR A 117 -19.37 9.57 -14.33
CA THR A 117 -18.11 10.27 -14.66
C THR A 117 -18.29 11.40 -15.69
N ALA A 118 -19.14 11.20 -16.71
CA ALA A 118 -19.43 12.23 -17.71
C ALA A 118 -20.20 13.40 -17.08
N ARG A 119 -21.22 13.08 -16.28
CA ARG A 119 -22.01 14.04 -15.52
C ARG A 119 -21.16 14.80 -14.50
N GLN A 120 -20.25 14.11 -13.82
CA GLN A 120 -19.28 14.70 -12.91
C GLN A 120 -18.34 15.66 -13.63
N GLY A 121 -17.83 15.27 -14.80
CA GLY A 121 -17.01 16.14 -15.64
C GLY A 121 -17.73 17.44 -16.01
N GLN A 122 -19.02 17.34 -16.35
CA GLN A 122 -19.85 18.50 -16.66
C GLN A 122 -20.05 19.42 -15.45
N MET A 123 -20.34 18.86 -14.27
CA MET A 123 -20.51 19.62 -13.04
C MET A 123 -19.24 20.37 -12.62
N ILE A 124 -18.07 19.72 -12.77
CA ILE A 124 -16.77 20.36 -12.52
C ILE A 124 -16.56 21.50 -13.52
N LEU A 125 -16.83 21.26 -14.80
CA LEU A 125 -16.66 22.25 -15.86
C LEU A 125 -17.55 23.49 -15.62
N GLU A 126 -18.80 23.29 -15.22
CA GLU A 126 -19.73 24.37 -14.87
C GLU A 126 -19.21 25.21 -13.69
N CYS A 127 -18.70 24.56 -12.63
CA CYS A 127 -18.11 25.26 -11.48
C CYS A 127 -16.86 26.06 -11.88
N LEU A 128 -16.02 25.49 -12.74
CA LEU A 128 -14.82 26.14 -13.25
C LEU A 128 -15.20 27.35 -14.11
N ALA A 129 -16.07 27.16 -15.11
CA ALA A 129 -16.53 28.22 -16.01
C ALA A 129 -17.18 29.38 -15.25
N ALA A 130 -18.00 29.09 -14.23
CA ALA A 130 -18.60 30.12 -13.38
C ALA A 130 -17.56 30.96 -12.62
N THR A 131 -16.41 30.37 -12.28
CA THR A 131 -15.36 31.02 -11.50
C THR A 131 -14.37 31.78 -12.38
N VAL A 132 -13.82 31.11 -13.40
CA VAL A 132 -12.78 31.67 -14.26
C VAL A 132 -13.35 32.54 -15.37
N LYS A 133 -14.65 32.43 -15.66
CA LYS A 133 -15.39 33.19 -16.68
C LYS A 133 -14.77 33.08 -18.09
N ASP A 134 -14.12 31.95 -18.37
CA ASP A 134 -13.47 31.60 -19.63
C ASP A 134 -13.59 30.07 -19.82
N ASP A 135 -14.39 29.65 -20.79
CA ASP A 135 -14.69 28.24 -21.04
C ASP A 135 -13.44 27.45 -21.45
N ARG A 136 -12.56 28.03 -22.27
CA ARG A 136 -11.31 27.37 -22.70
C ARG A 136 -10.39 27.15 -21.50
N LYS A 137 -10.27 28.16 -20.63
CA LYS A 137 -9.45 28.05 -19.41
C LYS A 137 -10.05 27.03 -18.43
N ALA A 138 -11.37 26.95 -18.34
CA ALA A 138 -12.06 25.93 -17.53
C ALA A 138 -11.78 24.50 -18.05
N GLU A 139 -11.80 24.31 -19.37
CA GLU A 139 -11.44 23.03 -20.00
C GLU A 139 -9.98 22.65 -19.74
N GLU A 140 -9.05 23.61 -19.81
CA GLU A 140 -7.63 23.39 -19.50
C GLU A 140 -7.41 22.93 -18.06
N TYR A 141 -8.09 23.54 -17.08
CA TYR A 141 -8.05 23.09 -15.68
C TYR A 141 -8.57 21.67 -15.51
N LEU A 142 -9.71 21.35 -16.11
CA LEU A 142 -10.30 20.01 -16.02
C LEU A 142 -9.41 18.95 -16.69
N ALA A 143 -8.83 19.27 -17.85
CA ALA A 143 -7.89 18.39 -18.54
C ALA A 143 -6.65 18.10 -17.69
N GLY A 144 -6.08 19.14 -17.05
CA GLY A 144 -4.96 18.99 -16.14
C GLY A 144 -5.28 18.04 -14.97
N TRP A 145 -6.47 18.14 -14.37
CA TRP A 145 -6.88 17.26 -13.27
C TRP A 145 -7.09 15.82 -13.69
N LYS A 146 -7.64 15.60 -14.90
CA LYS A 146 -7.77 14.25 -15.47
C LYS A 146 -6.41 13.62 -15.72
N LEU A 147 -5.42 14.39 -16.19
CA LEU A 147 -4.08 13.88 -16.47
C LEU A 147 -3.37 13.37 -15.20
N ASP A 148 -3.45 14.11 -14.07
CA ASP A 148 -2.90 13.65 -12.77
C ASP A 148 -3.57 12.35 -12.32
N THR A 149 -4.89 12.25 -12.46
CA THR A 149 -5.64 11.06 -12.08
C THR A 149 -5.24 9.85 -12.92
N GLN A 150 -5.11 10.02 -14.24
CA GLN A 150 -4.69 8.96 -15.16
C GLN A 150 -3.26 8.49 -14.89
N ALA A 151 -2.32 9.41 -14.64
CA ALA A 151 -0.95 9.06 -14.32
C ALA A 151 -0.85 8.24 -13.01
N ARG A 152 -1.64 8.60 -12.00
CA ARG A 152 -1.72 7.81 -10.75
C ARG A 152 -2.35 6.45 -10.94
N LEU A 153 -3.39 6.35 -11.76
CA LEU A 153 -4.02 5.06 -12.08
C LEU A 153 -3.03 4.12 -12.75
N ALA A 154 -2.28 4.59 -13.75
CA ALA A 154 -1.25 3.79 -14.41
C ALA A 154 -0.18 3.30 -13.42
N ALA A 155 0.32 4.18 -12.53
CA ALA A 155 1.30 3.79 -11.52
C ALA A 155 0.76 2.75 -10.51
N LEU A 156 -0.54 2.83 -10.16
CA LEU A 156 -1.19 1.85 -9.30
C LEU A 156 -1.39 0.51 -10.00
N GLU A 157 -1.77 0.53 -11.28
CA GLU A 157 -1.90 -0.68 -12.10
C GLU A 157 -0.58 -1.45 -12.19
N ASP A 158 0.53 -0.74 -12.43
CA ASP A 158 1.88 -1.33 -12.44
C ASP A 158 2.23 -1.92 -11.06
N ALA A 159 1.96 -1.20 -9.98
CA ALA A 159 2.22 -1.69 -8.62
C ALA A 159 1.38 -2.93 -8.26
N ILE A 160 0.11 -2.98 -8.70
CA ILE A 160 -0.76 -4.15 -8.55
C ILE A 160 -0.19 -5.34 -9.32
N PHE A 161 0.24 -5.12 -10.56
CA PHE A 161 0.85 -6.15 -11.37
C PHE A 161 2.10 -6.74 -10.70
N GLU A 162 3.02 -5.88 -10.24
CA GLU A 162 4.21 -6.30 -9.51
C GLU A 162 3.89 -7.01 -8.18
N SER A 163 2.89 -6.53 -7.45
CA SER A 163 2.44 -7.16 -6.21
C SER A 163 1.86 -8.56 -6.47
N THR A 164 1.07 -8.71 -7.53
CA THR A 164 0.45 -9.98 -7.93
C THR A 164 1.52 -11.00 -8.33
N ALA A 165 2.52 -10.59 -9.12
CA ALA A 165 3.65 -11.44 -9.46
C ALA A 165 4.42 -11.90 -8.20
N ARG A 166 4.66 -10.98 -7.25
CA ARG A 166 5.32 -11.31 -5.97
C ARG A 166 4.49 -12.25 -5.09
N GLN A 167 3.16 -12.11 -5.08
CA GLN A 167 2.27 -13.02 -4.37
C GLN A 167 2.32 -14.43 -4.94
N ALA A 168 2.34 -14.57 -6.27
CA ALA A 168 2.50 -15.87 -6.92
C ALA A 168 3.83 -16.54 -6.55
N GLU A 169 4.95 -15.80 -6.57
CA GLU A 169 6.26 -16.33 -6.16
C GLU A 169 6.27 -16.80 -4.70
N LEU A 170 5.70 -16.00 -3.79
CA LEU A 170 5.62 -16.33 -2.38
C LEU A 170 4.78 -17.58 -2.12
N THR A 171 3.67 -17.73 -2.86
CA THR A 171 2.78 -18.88 -2.76
C THR A 171 3.48 -20.16 -3.20
N GLU A 172 4.24 -20.12 -4.30
CA GLU A 172 5.04 -21.27 -4.76
C GLU A 172 6.18 -21.61 -3.79
N ARG A 173 6.84 -20.60 -3.19
CA ARG A 173 7.86 -20.82 -2.16
C ARG A 173 7.29 -21.48 -0.91
N LEU A 174 6.10 -21.06 -0.48
CA LEU A 174 5.41 -21.65 0.67
C LEU A 174 5.09 -23.12 0.38
N ARG A 175 4.50 -23.41 -0.79
CA ARG A 175 4.20 -24.78 -1.22
C ARG A 175 5.44 -25.69 -1.18
N ARG A 176 6.57 -25.23 -1.73
CA ARG A 176 7.84 -25.98 -1.69
C ARG A 176 8.34 -26.20 -0.26
N SER A 177 8.21 -25.19 0.61
CA SER A 177 8.60 -25.30 2.01
C SER A 177 7.72 -26.30 2.77
N GLU A 178 6.43 -26.37 2.46
CA GLU A 178 5.50 -27.33 3.06
C GLU A 178 5.80 -28.76 2.59
N GLU A 179 6.14 -28.95 1.31
CA GLU A 179 6.57 -30.25 0.78
C GLU A 179 7.88 -30.74 1.41
N THR A 180 8.87 -29.87 1.57
CA THR A 180 10.14 -30.24 2.24
C THR A 180 9.94 -30.52 3.73
N ALA A 181 9.05 -29.77 4.40
CA ALA A 181 8.69 -30.04 5.79
C ALA A 181 7.95 -31.38 5.95
N SER A 182 7.02 -31.69 5.04
CA SER A 182 6.28 -32.95 5.03
C SER A 182 7.20 -34.14 4.79
N THR A 183 8.07 -34.06 3.78
CA THR A 183 9.03 -35.12 3.45
C THR A 183 10.05 -35.35 4.57
N SER A 184 10.59 -34.29 5.16
CA SER A 184 11.50 -34.40 6.31
C SER A 184 10.82 -35.00 7.55
N LYS A 185 9.56 -34.66 7.81
CA LYS A 185 8.76 -35.28 8.87
C LYS A 185 8.57 -36.79 8.63
N ALA A 186 8.20 -37.19 7.41
CA ALA A 186 8.05 -38.59 7.05
C ALA A 186 9.36 -39.38 7.17
N GLN A 187 10.49 -38.78 6.77
CA GLN A 187 11.82 -39.38 6.94
C GLN A 187 12.17 -39.55 8.42
N CYS A 188 11.86 -38.55 9.26
CA CYS A 188 12.10 -38.61 10.70
C CYS A 188 11.26 -39.72 11.36
N GLU A 189 9.97 -39.84 11.02
CA GLU A 189 9.09 -40.91 11.48
C GLU A 189 9.61 -42.30 11.06
N SER A 190 10.05 -42.46 9.81
CA SER A 190 10.65 -43.71 9.31
C SER A 190 11.93 -44.07 10.08
N ALA A 191 12.82 -43.10 10.30
CA ALA A 191 14.07 -43.32 11.04
C ALA A 191 13.82 -43.71 12.49
N ILE A 192 12.80 -43.14 13.14
CA ILE A 192 12.40 -43.53 14.51
C ILE A 192 11.93 -44.98 14.55
N LEU A 193 11.10 -45.41 13.59
CA LEU A 193 10.62 -46.79 13.50
C LEU A 193 11.76 -47.78 13.24
N GLU A 194 12.69 -47.45 12.34
CA GLU A 194 13.86 -48.28 12.05
C GLU A 194 14.77 -48.41 13.28
N ALA A 195 15.03 -47.31 13.99
CA ALA A 195 15.82 -47.31 15.22
C ALA A 195 15.16 -48.17 16.32
N ALA A 196 13.82 -48.10 16.46
CA ALA A 196 13.08 -48.95 17.39
C ALA A 196 13.20 -50.43 17.03
N ALA A 197 13.06 -50.80 15.75
CA ALA A 197 13.19 -52.18 15.29
C ALA A 197 14.62 -52.72 15.44
N GLN A 198 15.64 -51.89 15.22
CA GLN A 198 17.04 -52.26 15.46
C GLN A 198 17.30 -52.50 16.94
N LYS A 199 16.76 -51.65 17.81
CA LYS A 199 16.85 -51.82 19.26
C LYS A 199 16.25 -53.16 19.71
N GLU A 200 15.05 -53.50 19.24
CA GLU A 200 14.39 -54.77 19.55
C GLU A 200 15.20 -55.98 19.06
N ARG A 201 15.79 -55.91 17.85
CA ARG A 201 16.70 -56.97 17.36
C ARG A 201 17.94 -57.12 18.23
N LEU A 202 18.56 -56.01 18.66
CA LEU A 202 19.73 -56.03 19.52
C LEU A 202 19.41 -56.63 20.89
N GLU A 203 18.27 -56.26 21.48
CA GLU A 203 17.78 -56.85 22.74
C GLU A 203 17.59 -58.37 22.60
N GLY A 204 16.95 -58.83 21.51
CA GLY A 204 16.79 -60.26 21.24
C GLY A 204 18.12 -61.01 21.06
N LEU A 205 19.12 -60.39 20.42
CA LEU A 205 20.47 -60.98 20.30
C LEU A 205 21.20 -61.06 21.65
N ILE A 206 21.04 -60.05 22.50
CA ILE A 206 21.62 -60.03 23.86
C ILE A 206 20.99 -61.16 24.70
N ASP A 207 19.68 -61.34 24.65
CA ASP A 207 18.99 -62.41 25.37
C ASP A 207 19.37 -63.81 24.87
N ALA A 208 19.51 -63.98 23.55
CA ALA A 208 20.01 -65.22 22.96
C ALA A 208 21.45 -65.54 23.39
N LEU A 209 22.31 -64.52 23.45
CA LEU A 209 23.68 -64.68 23.95
C LEU A 209 23.68 -65.06 25.43
N ALA A 210 22.90 -64.37 26.28
CA ALA A 210 22.80 -64.63 27.72
C ALA A 210 22.25 -66.01 28.07
N SER A 211 21.38 -66.58 27.21
CA SER A 211 20.85 -67.94 27.35
C SER A 211 21.79 -69.03 26.80
N SER A 212 22.71 -68.69 25.90
CA SER A 212 23.74 -69.60 25.38
C SER A 212 24.89 -69.88 26.36
N PHE A 213 25.05 -69.07 27.42
CA PHE A 213 26.06 -69.30 28.45
C PHE A 213 25.61 -70.38 29.46
N PRO A 214 26.41 -71.43 29.70
CA PRO A 214 26.06 -72.50 30.62
C PRO A 214 25.97 -71.99 32.08
N ALA A 215 25.01 -72.52 32.84
CA ALA A 215 24.71 -72.12 34.23
C ALA A 215 25.90 -72.22 35.21
N SER A 216 26.99 -72.90 34.82
CA SER A 216 28.25 -73.02 35.57
C SER A 216 28.96 -71.67 35.80
N SER A 217 28.72 -70.66 34.96
CA SER A 217 29.44 -69.37 35.03
C SER A 217 28.71 -68.32 35.86
N ARG A 218 27.42 -68.52 36.19
CA ARG A 218 26.59 -67.53 36.92
C ARG A 218 26.95 -67.38 38.41
N LYS A 219 27.80 -68.25 38.96
CA LYS A 219 28.21 -68.20 40.37
C LYS A 219 29.48 -67.39 40.66
N MET A 220 30.23 -66.91 39.65
CA MET A 220 31.51 -66.22 39.92
C MET A 220 31.44 -64.70 40.07
N CYS A 221 30.31 -64.04 39.80
CA CYS A 221 30.23 -62.56 39.90
C CYS A 221 29.45 -62.04 41.14
N SER A 222 29.08 -62.91 42.09
CA SER A 222 28.32 -62.53 43.30
C SER A 222 29.17 -62.45 44.58
N THR A 223 30.49 -62.43 44.47
CA THR A 223 31.38 -62.26 45.63
C THR A 223 32.66 -61.52 45.24
N ARG A 224 32.57 -60.18 45.20
CA ARG A 224 33.48 -59.26 45.89
C ARG A 224 33.06 -57.82 45.64
#